data_AF-A0A194XTU9-F1
#
_entry.id   AF-A0A194XTU9-F1
#
_cell.length_a   1.000
_cell.length_b   1.000
_cell.length_c   1.000
_cell.angle_alpha   90.00
_cell.angle_beta   90.00
_cell.angle_gamma   90.00
#
_symmetry.space_group_name_H-M   'P 1'
#
loop_
_entity.id
_entity.type
_entity.pdbx_description
1 polymer ?
#
loop_
_entity_poly.entity_id
_entity_poly.type
_entity_poly.pdbx_seq_one_letter_code
_entity_poly.pdbx_strand_id
1 'polypeptide(L)'
;IFIAEINGRTTGAGNEVAVQCDIRYAGPGAKLSQLEVGFGLLPGTGGLQFLVSLVGRARALEYILSARSVDAFEAAAIGWVNRAFESEEKLKAATTELAERIAAFPKQGLAAIKSRVNVQKPTEQEIFG
;
A
#
# COMPACT_ATOMS: atom_id res chain seq x y z
N ILE A 1 -1.65 -1.75 13.47
CA ILE A 1 -1.72 -2.24 12.08
C ILE A 1 -2.69 -1.32 11.36
N PHE A 2 -2.34 -0.83 10.18
CA PHE A 2 -3.19 0.06 9.38
C PHE A 2 -3.58 -0.64 8.08
N ILE A 3 -4.88 -0.67 7.81
CA ILE A 3 -5.45 -1.21 6.57
C ILE A 3 -6.11 -0.03 5.84
N ALA A 4 -5.64 0.26 4.63
CA ALA A 4 -6.25 1.28 3.77
C ALA A 4 -7.37 0.66 2.94
N GLU A 5 -8.58 1.19 3.09
CA GLU A 5 -9.74 0.89 2.26
C GLU A 5 -9.90 1.99 1.20
N ILE A 6 -9.70 1.66 -0.07
CA ILE A 6 -9.60 2.64 -1.15
C ILE A 6 -10.74 2.42 -2.15
N ASN A 7 -11.76 3.28 -2.14
CA ASN A 7 -12.83 3.25 -3.16
C ASN A 7 -12.96 4.56 -3.95
N GLY A 8 -11.94 5.41 -3.88
CA GLY A 8 -11.95 6.72 -4.55
C GLY A 8 -10.60 7.08 -5.13
N ARG A 9 -10.49 8.34 -5.54
CA ARG A 9 -9.25 8.87 -6.07
C ARG A 9 -8.25 9.11 -4.94
N THR A 10 -7.13 8.40 -5.01
CA THR A 10 -6.07 8.38 -4.00
C THR A 10 -4.78 8.71 -4.71
N THR A 11 -4.48 10.00 -4.83
CA THR A 11 -3.39 10.51 -5.66
C THR A 11 -2.49 11.43 -4.87
N GLY A 12 -1.22 11.48 -5.23
CA GLY A 12 -0.21 12.29 -4.58
C GLY A 12 -0.16 12.06 -3.06
N ALA A 13 -0.34 13.11 -2.24
CA ALA A 13 -0.37 12.98 -0.78
C ALA A 13 -1.34 11.90 -0.24
N GLY A 14 -2.50 11.70 -0.89
CA GLY A 14 -3.43 10.62 -0.51
C GLY A 14 -2.83 9.23 -0.77
N ASN A 15 -2.10 9.09 -1.89
CA ASN A 15 -1.36 7.88 -2.18
C ASN A 15 -0.16 7.69 -1.24
N GLU A 16 0.52 8.76 -0.85
CA GLU A 16 1.63 8.70 0.13
C GLU A 16 1.18 8.11 1.47
N VAL A 17 -0.03 8.46 1.93
CA VAL A 17 -0.62 7.85 3.13
C VAL A 17 -0.97 6.38 2.88
N ALA A 18 -1.55 6.06 1.71
CA ALA A 18 -1.95 4.69 1.38
C ALA A 18 -0.76 3.72 1.32
N VAL A 19 0.35 4.11 0.67
CA VAL A 19 1.55 3.25 0.53
C VAL A 19 2.29 3.05 1.85
N GLN A 20 2.07 3.92 2.84
CA GLN A 20 2.61 3.77 4.21
C GLN A 20 1.75 2.85 5.10
N CYS A 21 0.52 2.54 4.70
CA CYS A 21 -0.30 1.56 5.43
C CYS A 21 0.33 0.16 5.33
N ASP A 22 -0.02 -0.74 6.24
CA ASP A 22 0.50 -2.11 6.22
C ASP A 22 -0.13 -2.91 5.08
N ILE A 23 -1.43 -2.72 4.89
CA ILE A 23 -2.27 -3.42 3.91
C ILE A 23 -3.11 -2.39 3.17
N ARG A 24 -3.37 -2.63 1.88
CA ARG A 24 -4.26 -1.82 1.03
C ARG A 24 -5.23 -2.71 0.28
N TYR A 25 -6.51 -2.39 0.35
CA TYR A 25 -7.55 -2.97 -0.49
C TYR A 25 -8.22 -1.89 -1.34
N ALA A 26 -8.59 -2.24 -2.56
CA ALA A 26 -9.18 -1.31 -3.52
C ALA A 26 -10.55 -1.79 -4.03
N GLY A 27 -11.51 -0.88 -4.11
CA GLY A 27 -12.83 -1.10 -4.71
C GLY A 27 -12.93 -0.50 -6.12
N PRO A 28 -14.09 -0.65 -6.79
CA PRO A 28 -14.26 -0.28 -8.20
C PRO A 28 -14.05 1.21 -8.49
N GLY A 29 -14.23 2.09 -7.50
CA GLY A 29 -14.00 3.53 -7.65
C GLY A 29 -12.53 3.97 -7.50
N ALA A 30 -11.63 3.04 -7.15
CA ALA A 30 -10.24 3.39 -6.88
C ALA A 30 -9.52 3.91 -8.13
N LYS A 31 -8.82 5.03 -7.96
CA LYS A 31 -7.86 5.57 -8.93
C LYS A 31 -6.60 6.03 -8.20
N LEU A 32 -5.49 5.32 -8.40
CA LEU A 32 -4.22 5.58 -7.72
C LEU A 32 -3.22 6.22 -8.68
N SER A 33 -2.45 7.21 -8.21
CA SER A 33 -1.35 7.80 -8.97
C SER A 33 -0.35 8.54 -8.10
N GLN A 34 0.85 8.72 -8.63
CA GLN A 34 1.85 9.65 -8.12
C GLN A 34 2.08 10.75 -9.16
N LEU A 35 1.28 11.81 -9.04
CA LEU A 35 1.07 12.81 -10.10
C LEU A 35 2.01 14.01 -10.02
N GLU A 36 2.82 14.12 -8.96
CA GLU A 36 3.60 15.30 -8.58
C GLU A 36 4.55 15.76 -9.69
N VAL A 37 5.12 14.83 -10.46
CA VAL A 37 6.00 15.17 -11.59
C VAL A 37 5.29 16.02 -12.64
N GLY A 38 3.98 15.84 -12.81
CA GLY A 38 3.16 16.64 -13.73
C GLY A 38 3.06 18.11 -13.32
N PHE A 39 3.37 18.42 -12.07
CA PHE A 39 3.44 19.77 -11.52
C PHE A 39 4.88 20.25 -11.29
N GLY A 40 5.89 19.50 -11.74
CA GLY A 40 7.30 19.78 -11.45
C GLY A 40 7.68 19.58 -9.98
N LEU A 41 6.86 18.83 -9.23
CA LEU A 41 7.06 18.56 -7.81
C LEU A 41 7.64 17.14 -7.62
N LEU A 42 8.36 16.97 -6.52
CA LEU A 42 8.76 15.66 -6.03
C LEU A 42 7.76 15.21 -4.96
N PRO A 43 7.35 13.92 -4.95
CA PRO A 43 6.56 13.41 -3.85
C PRO A 43 7.24 13.58 -2.50
N GLY A 44 6.45 14.00 -1.52
CA GLY A 44 6.87 14.14 -0.13
C GLY A 44 6.81 12.81 0.62
N THR A 45 7.19 12.85 1.89
CA THR A 45 6.91 11.81 2.91
C THR A 45 7.33 10.36 2.62
N GLY A 46 8.20 10.13 1.64
CA GLY A 46 8.73 8.79 1.35
C GLY A 46 7.89 7.97 0.35
N GLY A 47 6.87 8.57 -0.29
CA GLY A 47 5.97 7.86 -1.20
C GLY A 47 6.69 7.13 -2.35
N LEU A 48 7.81 7.70 -2.82
CA LEU A 48 8.67 7.07 -3.84
C LEU A 48 9.27 5.75 -3.34
N GLN A 49 9.86 5.77 -2.15
CA GLN A 49 10.56 4.63 -1.56
C GLN A 49 9.57 3.51 -1.25
N PHE A 50 8.41 3.84 -0.70
CA PHE A 50 7.37 2.86 -0.45
C PHE A 50 6.81 2.27 -1.74
N LEU A 51 6.47 3.09 -2.74
CA LEU A 51 5.95 2.56 -4.01
C LEU A 51 6.97 1.63 -4.70
N VAL A 52 8.26 1.99 -4.72
CA VAL A 52 9.33 1.12 -5.24
C VAL A 52 9.38 -0.22 -4.51
N SER A 53 9.20 -0.24 -3.18
CA SER A 53 9.18 -1.48 -2.40
C SER A 53 7.95 -2.36 -2.68
N LEU A 54 6.85 -1.77 -3.13
CA LEU A 54 5.59 -2.47 -3.42
C LEU A 54 5.56 -3.07 -4.82
N VAL A 55 5.88 -2.28 -5.84
CA VAL A 55 5.71 -2.69 -7.26
C VAL A 55 7.03 -2.99 -7.97
N GLY A 56 8.16 -2.78 -7.30
CA GLY A 56 9.49 -2.87 -7.87
C GLY A 56 9.90 -1.61 -8.63
N ARG A 57 11.22 -1.42 -8.80
CA ARG A 57 11.80 -0.19 -9.34
C ARG A 57 11.27 0.20 -10.72
N ALA A 58 11.23 -0.74 -11.66
CA ALA A 58 10.89 -0.43 -13.06
C ALA A 58 9.44 0.06 -13.18
N ARG A 59 8.48 -0.65 -12.59
CA ARG A 59 7.07 -0.27 -12.57
C ARG A 59 6.86 1.05 -11.82
N ALA A 60 7.52 1.23 -10.68
CA ALA A 60 7.41 2.49 -9.93
C ALA A 60 7.81 3.69 -10.80
N LEU A 61 8.93 3.59 -11.53
CA LEU A 61 9.36 4.65 -12.45
C LEU A 61 8.36 4.90 -13.58
N GLU A 62 7.77 3.85 -14.14
CA GLU A 62 6.72 3.98 -15.17
C GLU A 62 5.57 4.87 -14.66
N TYR A 63 5.01 4.58 -13.49
CA TYR A 63 3.87 5.34 -12.96
C TYR A 63 4.25 6.73 -12.46
N ILE A 64 5.39 6.85 -11.76
CA ILE A 64 5.84 8.12 -11.19
C ILE A 64 6.21 9.10 -12.29
N LEU A 65 7.02 8.69 -13.27
CA LEU A 65 7.51 9.61 -14.31
C LEU A 65 6.46 9.97 -15.35
N SER A 66 5.44 9.12 -15.54
CA SER A 66 4.33 9.40 -16.45
C SER A 66 3.14 10.11 -15.78
N ALA A 67 3.13 10.25 -14.45
CA ALA A 67 1.97 10.68 -13.67
C ALA A 67 0.68 9.87 -13.98
N ARG A 68 0.82 8.64 -14.50
CA ARG A 68 -0.30 7.82 -14.94
C ARG A 68 -1.10 7.31 -13.74
N SER A 69 -2.42 7.33 -13.90
CA SER A 69 -3.33 6.73 -12.94
C SER A 69 -3.63 5.27 -13.29
N VAL A 70 -3.78 4.44 -12.26
CA VAL A 70 -4.18 3.03 -12.36
C VAL A 70 -5.52 2.81 -11.64
N ASP A 71 -6.28 1.83 -12.08
CA ASP A 71 -7.47 1.37 -11.36
C ASP A 71 -7.16 0.31 -10.31
N ALA A 72 -8.19 -0.14 -9.59
CA ALA A 72 -8.06 -1.14 -8.53
C ALA A 72 -7.40 -2.45 -9.00
N PHE A 73 -7.82 -2.98 -10.14
CA PHE A 73 -7.40 -4.31 -10.61
C PHE A 73 -5.98 -4.26 -11.13
N GLU A 74 -5.61 -3.23 -11.88
CA GLU A 74 -4.23 -3.02 -12.27
C GLU A 74 -3.34 -2.83 -11.03
N ALA A 75 -3.76 -1.99 -10.08
CA ALA A 75 -3.02 -1.76 -8.84
C ALA A 75 -2.79 -3.06 -8.05
N ALA A 76 -3.75 -3.98 -8.04
CA ALA A 76 -3.60 -5.29 -7.41
C ALA A 76 -2.63 -6.19 -8.20
N ALA A 77 -2.73 -6.21 -9.53
CA ALA A 77 -1.89 -7.03 -10.40
C ALA A 77 -0.39 -6.68 -10.29
N ILE A 78 -0.07 -5.41 -10.06
CA ILE A 78 1.31 -4.93 -9.92
C ILE A 78 1.83 -4.93 -8.48
N GLY A 79 0.97 -5.18 -7.48
CA GLY A 79 1.34 -5.20 -6.06
C GLY A 79 1.25 -3.85 -5.34
N TRP A 80 0.67 -2.81 -5.95
CA TRP A 80 0.47 -1.50 -5.30
C TRP A 80 -0.57 -1.63 -4.18
N VAL A 81 -1.64 -2.40 -4.42
CA VAL A 81 -2.59 -2.83 -3.40
C VAL A 81 -2.56 -4.36 -3.25
N ASN A 82 -2.95 -4.87 -2.09
CA ASN A 82 -2.94 -6.30 -1.82
C ASN A 82 -4.05 -7.05 -2.57
N ARG A 83 -5.22 -6.41 -2.75
CA ARG A 83 -6.38 -7.02 -3.41
C ARG A 83 -7.35 -5.95 -3.93
N ALA A 84 -7.99 -6.25 -5.05
CA ALA A 84 -9.09 -5.48 -5.61
C ALA A 84 -10.43 -6.22 -5.44
N PHE A 85 -11.52 -5.46 -5.33
CA PHE A 85 -12.87 -5.96 -5.17
C PHE A 85 -13.80 -5.29 -6.18
N GLU A 86 -14.79 -6.05 -6.66
CA GLU A 86 -15.73 -5.62 -7.70
C GLU A 86 -16.79 -4.64 -7.20
N SER A 87 -17.04 -4.60 -5.88
CA SER A 87 -18.04 -3.71 -5.27
C SER A 87 -17.52 -3.11 -3.96
N GLU A 88 -18.10 -1.98 -3.57
CA GLU A 88 -17.78 -1.31 -2.31
C GLU A 88 -18.16 -2.16 -1.09
N GLU A 89 -19.27 -2.90 -1.17
CA GLU A 89 -19.72 -3.79 -0.10
C GLU A 89 -18.74 -4.94 0.10
N LYS A 90 -18.25 -5.56 -1.00
CA LYS A 90 -17.24 -6.61 -0.93
C LYS A 90 -15.92 -6.09 -0.36
N LEU A 91 -15.51 -4.88 -0.76
CA LEU A 91 -14.34 -4.21 -0.21
C LEU A 91 -14.49 -4.04 1.31
N LYS A 92 -15.59 -3.41 1.76
CA LYS A 92 -15.83 -3.11 3.17
C LYS A 92 -15.92 -4.37 4.03
N ALA A 93 -16.61 -5.40 3.53
CA ALA A 93 -16.71 -6.68 4.21
C ALA A 93 -15.31 -7.30 4.42
N ALA A 94 -14.49 -7.34 3.36
CA ALA A 94 -13.15 -7.93 3.44
C ALA A 94 -12.19 -7.13 4.32
N THR A 95 -12.26 -5.79 4.31
CA THR A 95 -11.48 -4.93 5.21
C THR A 95 -11.87 -5.20 6.67
N THR A 96 -13.17 -5.25 6.96
CA THR A 96 -13.71 -5.48 8.31
C THR A 96 -13.32 -6.86 8.83
N GLU A 97 -13.52 -7.90 8.02
CA GLU A 97 -13.14 -9.28 8.36
C GLU A 97 -11.65 -9.39 8.71
N LEU A 98 -10.77 -8.78 7.90
CA LEU A 98 -9.34 -8.77 8.17
C LEU A 98 -8.99 -8.00 9.45
N ALA A 99 -9.61 -6.84 9.66
CA ALA A 99 -9.40 -6.04 10.86
C ALA A 99 -9.81 -6.78 12.13
N GLU A 100 -10.98 -7.41 12.14
CA GLU A 100 -11.48 -8.23 13.26
C GLU A 100 -10.58 -9.43 13.50
N ARG A 101 -10.15 -10.11 12.44
CA ARG A 101 -9.21 -11.22 12.54
C ARG A 101 -7.90 -10.81 13.19
N ILE A 102 -7.33 -9.68 12.78
CA ILE A 102 -6.09 -9.14 13.34
C ILE A 102 -6.30 -8.70 14.80
N ALA A 103 -7.43 -8.06 15.11
CA ALA A 103 -7.76 -7.57 16.45
C ALA A 103 -7.90 -8.69 17.50
N ALA A 104 -8.21 -9.91 17.07
CA ALA A 104 -8.29 -11.08 17.96
C ALA A 104 -6.93 -11.57 18.49
N PHE A 105 -5.80 -11.05 18.01
CA PHE A 105 -4.47 -11.48 18.42
C PHE A 105 -3.80 -10.56 19.44
N PRO A 106 -2.85 -11.07 20.25
CA PRO A 106 -2.10 -10.25 21.20
C PRO A 106 -1.34 -9.09 20.52
N LYS A 107 -1.61 -7.85 20.96
CA LYS A 107 -1.01 -6.62 20.42
C LYS A 107 0.52 -6.64 20.36
N GLN A 108 1.16 -7.22 21.37
CA GLN A 108 2.62 -7.32 21.45
C GLN A 108 3.19 -8.18 20.31
N GLY A 109 2.56 -9.33 20.03
CA GLY A 109 2.96 -10.20 18.92
C GLY A 109 2.82 -9.50 17.57
N LEU A 110 1.70 -8.82 17.35
CA LEU A 110 1.46 -8.04 16.12
C LEU A 110 2.52 -6.94 15.92
N ALA A 111 2.85 -6.21 17.00
CA ALA A 111 3.85 -5.14 16.95
C ALA A 111 5.26 -5.69 16.66
N ALA A 112 5.64 -6.80 17.30
CA ALA A 112 6.92 -7.45 17.05
C ALA A 112 7.05 -7.94 15.60
N ILE A 113 6.02 -8.61 15.07
CA ILE A 113 5.99 -9.08 13.68
C ILE A 113 6.14 -7.91 12.71
N LYS A 114 5.33 -6.85 12.86
CA LYS A 114 5.40 -5.66 12.00
C LYS A 114 6.79 -5.02 12.06
N SER A 115 7.38 -4.91 13.25
CA SER A 115 8.72 -4.35 13.42
C SER A 115 9.77 -5.15 12.65
N ARG A 116 9.71 -6.48 12.71
CA ARG A 116 10.65 -7.37 11.99
C ARG A 116 10.48 -7.30 10.48
N VAL A 117 9.24 -7.26 9.98
CA VAL A 117 8.96 -7.14 8.54
C VAL A 117 9.49 -5.82 7.97
N ASN A 118 9.43 -4.74 8.75
CA ASN A 118 9.97 -3.45 8.32
C ASN A 118 11.51 -3.42 8.22
N VAL A 119 12.21 -4.41 8.78
CA VAL A 119 13.65 -4.56 8.61
C VAL A 119 13.91 -5.15 7.23
N GLN A 120 14.19 -4.28 6.26
CA GLN A 120 14.33 -4.61 4.84
C GLN A 120 15.50 -5.57 4.51
N LYS A 121 16.42 -5.77 5.45
CA LYS A 121 17.48 -6.79 5.44
C LYS A 121 17.69 -7.29 6.87
N PRO A 122 17.24 -8.50 7.26
CA PRO A 122 17.56 -9.03 8.58
C PRO A 122 19.08 -9.11 8.73
N THR A 123 19.58 -8.58 9.84
CA THR A 123 21.00 -8.72 10.18
C THR A 123 21.28 -10.19 10.56
N GLU A 124 22.52 -10.68 10.40
CA GLU A 124 22.87 -12.07 10.73
C GLU A 124 22.48 -12.44 12.17
N GLN A 125 22.59 -11.47 13.08
CA GLN A 125 22.22 -11.60 14.49
C GLN A 125 20.71 -11.82 14.72
N GLU A 126 19.85 -11.42 13.78
CA GLU A 126 18.40 -11.63 13.82
C GLU A 126 17.95 -12.91 13.12
N ILE A 127 18.81 -13.51 12.28
CA ILE A 127 18.54 -14.78 11.59
C ILE A 127 18.92 -15.97 12.47
N PHE A 128 19.99 -15.83 13.26
CA PHE A 128 20.57 -16.91 14.06
C PHE A 128 20.48 -16.69 15.58
N GLY A 129 19.78 -15.64 16.01
CA GLY A 129 19.62 -15.26 17.42
C GLY A 129 18.23 -15.48 17.98
#